data_AF-A0A401I119-F1
#
_entry.id   AF-A0A401I119-F1
#
_cell.length_a   1.000
_cell.length_b   1.000
_cell.length_c   1.000
_cell.angle_alpha   90.00
_cell.angle_beta   90.00
_cell.angle_gamma   90.00
#
_symmetry.space_group_name_H-M   'P 1'
#
loop_
_entity.id
_entity.type
_entity.pdbx_description
1 polymer ?
#
loop_
_entity_poly.entity_id
_entity_poly.type
_entity_poly.pdbx_seq_one_letter_code
_entity_poly.pdbx_strand_id
1 'polypeptide(L)'
;MKWKLTGRYLVSIICIVIVVIIVNTVLLIIFVLHQPSSGFEGIQGTSAQTFTREFSAYLRMEGGSPVITDEGKQALADYGAWVQILDPNGNVVASHLAPETAVAHYTPIDLVHKYKYMDDEFNTYFISPFEEYSYLIGVPFSQERRFFIMLDPDSLLQPASRALLAVIVIDIIIAAVIGLLFSTLLSRPVHAIIERIAQLRRRDFRPSPPRRTGIYASVFHNLNDVSETLRQHEQERLQLERLRNEWIGNLSHDLKTPLASIQGYAELLNGDEVSAAERADYAGVIERQSIYMKDLLEDLNLTMRLRSQNLPLQLEDTRLEAFTRELVIDVLNDPQFQERDIAFVGEAPELLLPLDRHLMKRALLNLVHNALIHSGEQASVTVAVSQTKLVIADDGRGIPETERERVFERYYRGSHTAATRGTGLGMAIARDIVVAHGMTVTLESEVGRGTTVTVRWAGSTLRPG
;
A
#
# COMPACT_ATOMS: atom_id res chain seq x y z
N MET A 1 -8.03 -5.64 13.23
CA MET A 1 -6.78 -6.23 12.70
C MET A 1 -5.51 -5.38 12.88
N LYS A 2 -5.56 -4.08 13.20
CA LYS A 2 -4.38 -3.17 13.23
C LYS A 2 -3.52 -3.19 14.50
N TRP A 3 -4.04 -3.67 15.64
CA TRP A 3 -3.33 -3.68 16.93
C TRP A 3 -2.20 -4.72 17.04
N LYS A 4 -2.24 -5.80 16.24
CA LYS A 4 -1.19 -6.83 16.29
C LYS A 4 0.13 -6.35 15.71
N LEU A 5 0.13 -5.44 14.73
CA LEU A 5 1.35 -4.96 14.09
C LEU A 5 2.00 -3.84 14.89
N THR A 6 1.21 -2.84 15.32
CA THR A 6 1.67 -1.79 16.23
C THR A 6 2.10 -2.37 17.57
N GLY A 7 1.39 -3.37 18.10
CA GLY A 7 1.78 -4.09 19.32
C GLY A 7 3.12 -4.80 19.19
N ARG A 8 3.38 -5.51 18.09
CA ARG A 8 4.67 -6.19 17.86
C ARG A 8 5.83 -5.22 17.72
N TYR A 9 5.59 -4.07 17.10
CA TYR A 9 6.59 -3.03 16.94
C TYR A 9 6.89 -2.31 18.25
N LEU A 10 5.85 -2.00 19.03
CA LEU A 10 5.98 -1.45 20.37
C LEU A 10 6.73 -2.42 21.29
N VAL A 11 6.41 -3.72 21.22
CA VAL A 11 7.13 -4.77 21.96
C VAL A 11 8.60 -4.82 21.54
N SER A 12 8.93 -4.68 20.25
CA SER A 12 10.33 -4.61 19.80
C SER A 12 11.07 -3.40 20.37
N ILE A 13 10.44 -2.22 20.40
CA ILE A 13 11.04 -1.00 20.97
C ILE A 13 11.20 -1.15 22.49
N ILE A 14 10.18 -1.66 23.17
CA ILE A 14 10.21 -1.90 24.62
C ILE A 14 11.30 -2.92 24.96
N CYS A 15 11.42 -4.03 24.22
CA CYS A 15 12.50 -5.00 24.41
C CYS A 15 13.89 -4.36 24.26
N ILE A 16 14.08 -3.49 23.27
CA ILE A 16 15.33 -2.76 23.08
C ILE A 16 15.65 -1.87 24.30
N VAL A 17 14.68 -1.08 24.76
CA VAL A 17 14.84 -0.20 25.93
C VAL A 17 15.15 -1.02 27.18
N ILE A 18 14.45 -2.13 27.39
CA ILE A 18 14.69 -3.05 28.51
C ILE A 18 16.11 -3.62 28.45
N VAL A 19 16.59 -4.04 27.28
CA VAL A 19 17.96 -4.57 27.13
C VAL A 19 18.99 -3.50 27.49
N VAL A 20 18.82 -2.25 27.04
CA VAL A 20 19.72 -1.13 27.41
C VAL A 20 19.71 -0.89 28.92
N ILE A 21 18.53 -0.85 29.54
CA ILE A 21 18.40 -0.68 31.00
C ILE A 21 19.10 -1.81 31.74
N ILE A 22 18.90 -3.07 31.33
CA ILE A 22 19.54 -4.23 31.96
C ILE A 22 21.06 -4.14 31.85
N VAL A 23 21.58 -3.85 30.65
CA VAL A 23 23.03 -3.73 30.42
C VAL A 23 23.63 -2.62 31.30
N ASN A 24 23.00 -1.45 31.34
CA ASN A 24 23.48 -0.32 32.15
C ASN A 24 23.39 -0.60 33.65
N THR A 25 22.34 -1.30 34.10
CA THR A 25 22.19 -1.72 35.50
C THR A 25 23.27 -2.73 35.89
N VAL A 26 23.56 -3.72 35.03
CA VAL A 26 24.62 -4.71 35.26
C VAL A 26 25.99 -4.04 35.33
N LEU A 27 26.28 -3.10 34.43
CA LEU A 27 27.54 -2.34 34.44
C LEU A 27 27.68 -1.51 35.72
N LEU A 28 26.61 -0.87 36.17
CA LEU A 28 26.59 -0.12 37.43
C LEU A 28 26.86 -1.03 38.64
N ILE A 29 26.22 -2.20 38.69
CA ILE A 29 26.44 -3.18 39.76
C ILE A 29 27.90 -3.66 39.77
N ILE A 30 28.45 -3.99 38.60
CA ILE A 30 29.86 -4.40 38.46
C ILE A 30 30.79 -3.29 38.97
N PHE A 31 30.51 -2.03 38.63
CA PHE A 31 31.28 -0.87 39.08
C PHE A 31 31.26 -0.72 40.60
N VAL A 32 30.07 -0.81 41.23
CA VAL A 32 29.92 -0.72 42.69
C VAL A 32 30.63 -1.88 43.39
N LEU A 33 30.50 -3.11 42.87
CA LEU A 33 31.15 -4.30 43.45
C LEU A 33 32.68 -4.29 43.29
N HIS A 34 33.21 -3.59 42.29
CA HIS A 34 34.65 -3.45 42.05
C HIS A 34 35.26 -2.22 42.73
N GLN A 35 34.44 -1.39 43.38
CA GLN A 35 34.96 -0.30 44.20
C GLN A 35 35.54 -0.89 45.50
N PRO A 36 36.79 -0.59 45.88
CA PRO A 36 37.35 -1.07 47.13
C PRO A 36 36.43 -0.61 48.27
N SER A 37 36.03 -1.55 49.12
CA SER A 37 35.05 -1.36 50.19
C SER A 37 35.59 -0.42 51.28
N SER A 38 35.60 0.88 51.02
CA SER A 38 35.73 1.90 52.05
C SER A 38 34.31 2.17 52.59
N GLY A 39 34.10 1.64 53.80
CA GLY A 39 32.81 1.52 54.48
C GLY A 39 31.94 2.77 54.42
N PHE A 40 30.68 2.55 54.05
CA PHE A 40 29.65 3.56 53.89
C PHE A 40 28.66 3.53 55.07
N GLU A 41 27.94 4.65 55.24
CA GLU A 41 26.77 4.93 56.10
C GLU A 41 27.09 5.59 57.47
N GLY A 42 26.41 6.65 57.95
CA GLY A 42 25.20 7.32 57.48
C GLY A 42 24.34 7.83 58.66
N ILE A 43 24.72 9.00 59.21
CA ILE A 43 23.90 10.14 59.70
C ILE A 43 22.78 9.98 60.78
N GLN A 44 23.02 10.74 61.88
CA GLN A 44 22.14 11.46 62.83
C GLN A 44 21.15 10.73 63.77
N GLY A 45 21.49 10.83 65.07
CA GLY A 45 20.60 10.83 66.24
C GLY A 45 21.26 11.64 67.36
N THR A 46 20.51 12.13 68.35
CA THR A 46 20.98 12.95 69.48
C THR A 46 22.09 12.25 70.25
N SER A 47 23.35 12.52 69.87
CA SER A 47 24.48 11.70 70.25
C SER A 47 25.01 12.01 71.64
N ALA A 48 25.69 11.04 72.26
CA ALA A 48 26.45 11.20 73.49
C ALA A 48 27.50 12.33 73.40
N GLN A 49 27.89 12.73 72.20
CA GLN A 49 28.71 13.92 71.95
C GLN A 49 28.00 15.23 72.33
N THR A 50 26.70 15.34 72.07
CA THR A 50 25.91 16.52 72.44
C THR A 50 25.73 16.58 73.95
N PHE A 51 25.38 15.46 74.58
CA PHE A 51 25.32 15.35 76.04
C PHE A 51 26.64 15.75 76.68
N THR A 52 27.76 15.23 76.16
CA THR A 52 29.09 15.56 76.67
C THR A 52 29.38 17.04 76.56
N ARG A 53 29.09 17.68 75.42
CA ARG A 53 29.37 19.12 75.24
C ARG A 53 28.56 20.00 76.19
N GLU A 54 27.31 19.63 76.46
CA GLU A 54 26.41 20.37 77.34
C GLU A 54 26.63 20.06 78.83
N PHE A 55 27.36 18.98 79.16
CA PHE A 55 27.62 18.58 80.53
C PHE A 55 28.42 19.60 81.34
N SER A 56 29.18 20.47 80.69
CA SER A 56 29.86 21.61 81.34
C SER A 56 28.92 22.49 82.17
N ALA A 57 27.62 22.55 81.85
CA ALA A 57 26.63 23.29 82.62
C ALA A 57 26.40 22.72 84.04
N TYR A 58 26.76 21.46 84.27
CA TYR A 58 26.65 20.77 85.56
C TYR A 58 27.97 20.70 86.34
N LEU A 59 28.99 21.42 85.89
CA LEU A 59 30.27 21.55 86.58
C LEU A 59 30.36 22.95 87.20
N ARG A 60 30.86 23.02 88.44
CA ARG A 60 31.12 24.28 89.14
C ARG A 60 32.49 24.24 89.80
N MET A 61 33.11 25.41 89.93
CA MET A 61 34.35 25.57 90.68
C MET A 61 34.04 25.87 92.15
N GLU A 62 34.37 24.95 93.04
CA GLU A 62 34.28 25.15 94.49
C GLU A 62 35.66 24.95 95.11
N GLY A 63 36.15 25.93 95.87
CA GLY A 63 37.45 25.85 96.54
C GLY A 63 38.67 25.73 95.61
N GLY A 64 38.54 26.10 94.33
CA GLY A 64 39.61 25.99 93.33
C GLY A 64 39.70 24.63 92.64
N SER A 65 38.74 23.72 92.86
CA SER A 65 38.64 22.44 92.16
C SER A 65 37.26 22.25 91.52
N PRO A 66 37.18 21.58 90.37
CA PRO A 66 35.91 21.33 89.70
C PRO A 66 35.11 20.26 90.45
N VAL A 67 33.85 20.58 90.76
CA VAL A 67 32.89 19.70 91.43
C VAL A 67 31.68 19.49 90.53
N ILE A 68 31.17 18.26 90.49
CA ILE A 68 29.98 17.87 89.75
C ILE A 68 28.76 18.18 90.62
N THR A 69 27.83 19.01 90.13
CA THR A 69 26.61 19.34 90.88
C THR A 69 25.72 18.10 91.05
N ASP A 70 24.81 18.13 92.02
CA ASP A 70 23.91 17.00 92.25
C ASP A 70 22.96 16.76 91.06
N GLU A 71 22.58 17.82 90.33
CA GLU A 71 21.85 17.68 89.05
C GLU A 71 22.70 16.96 87.99
N GLY A 72 24.01 17.23 87.93
CA GLY A 72 24.94 16.57 87.02
C GLY A 72 25.13 15.09 87.33
N LYS A 73 25.20 14.73 88.61
CA LYS A 73 25.27 13.32 89.05
C LYS A 73 24.02 12.56 88.63
N GLN A 74 22.85 13.17 88.78
CA GLN A 74 21.59 12.56 88.37
C GLN A 74 21.47 12.46 86.84
N ALA A 75 21.88 13.49 86.09
CA ALA A 75 21.91 13.45 84.63
C ALA A 75 22.84 12.35 84.08
N LEU A 76 23.97 12.09 84.74
CA LEU A 76 24.87 10.97 84.40
C LEU A 76 24.22 9.61 84.65
N ALA A 77 23.55 9.46 85.79
CA ALA A 77 22.84 8.23 86.14
C ALA A 77 21.68 7.95 85.16
N ASP A 78 20.90 8.97 84.81
CA ASP A 78 19.77 8.87 83.87
C ASP A 78 20.24 8.55 82.45
N TYR A 79 21.37 9.13 82.02
CA TYR A 79 21.97 8.85 80.71
C TYR A 79 22.74 7.52 80.68
N GLY A 80 23.06 6.95 81.85
CA GLY A 80 23.84 5.72 81.97
C GLY A 80 25.32 5.91 81.65
N ALA A 81 25.89 7.08 81.93
CA ALA A 81 27.30 7.41 81.66
C ALA A 81 28.08 7.72 82.94
N TRP A 82 29.40 7.68 82.84
CA TRP A 82 30.32 8.05 83.92
C TRP A 82 31.27 9.15 83.50
N VAL A 83 31.80 9.90 84.46
CA VAL A 83 32.70 11.03 84.20
C VAL A 83 33.97 10.99 85.04
N GLN A 84 35.08 11.44 84.46
CA GLN A 84 36.31 11.80 85.15
C GLN A 84 36.73 13.20 84.71
N ILE A 85 37.08 14.06 85.68
CA ILE A 85 37.63 15.39 85.43
C ILE A 85 39.14 15.33 85.61
N LEU A 86 39.86 15.86 84.62
CA LEU A 86 41.30 15.79 84.46
C LEU A 86 41.91 17.18 84.61
N ASP A 87 42.99 17.29 85.38
CA ASP A 87 43.84 18.48 85.45
C ASP A 87 44.65 18.71 84.15
N PRO A 88 45.36 19.84 83.99
CA PRO A 88 46.22 20.09 82.83
C PRO A 88 47.32 19.04 82.61
N ASN A 89 47.67 18.28 83.66
CA ASN A 89 48.68 17.23 83.61
C ASN A 89 48.08 15.84 83.31
N GLY A 90 46.75 15.73 83.14
CA GLY A 90 46.05 14.48 82.85
C GLY A 90 45.70 13.63 84.08
N ASN A 91 45.84 14.15 85.30
CA ASN A 91 45.46 13.45 86.54
C ASN A 91 43.97 13.63 86.83
N VAL A 92 43.30 12.57 87.29
CA VAL A 92 41.89 12.62 87.69
C VAL A 92 41.74 13.37 89.02
N VAL A 93 41.08 14.53 88.99
CA VAL A 93 40.80 15.36 90.18
C VAL A 93 39.40 15.14 90.77
N ALA A 94 38.45 14.70 89.95
CA ALA A 94 37.11 14.32 90.38
C ALA A 94 36.56 13.20 89.49
N SER A 95 35.74 12.30 90.04
CA SER A 95 35.10 11.25 89.26
C SER A 95 33.72 10.90 89.83
N HIS A 96 32.82 10.44 88.97
CA HIS A 96 31.50 9.97 89.38
C HIS A 96 31.05 8.82 88.48
N LEU A 97 30.54 7.74 89.11
CA LEU A 97 30.12 6.48 88.48
C LEU A 97 31.19 5.78 87.62
N ALA A 98 32.46 6.19 87.74
CA ALA A 98 33.55 5.60 86.98
C ALA A 98 33.77 4.13 87.40
N PRO A 99 33.96 3.20 86.44
CA PRO A 99 34.22 1.79 86.74
C PRO A 99 35.58 1.61 87.42
N GLU A 100 35.74 0.54 88.20
CA GLU A 100 36.99 0.22 88.91
C GLU A 100 38.19 0.01 87.96
N THR A 101 37.94 -0.23 86.68
CA THR A 101 38.95 -0.39 85.62
C THR A 101 39.44 0.94 85.04
N ALA A 102 38.85 2.08 85.40
CA ALA A 102 39.25 3.39 84.88
C ALA A 102 40.61 3.83 85.45
N VAL A 103 41.52 4.28 84.58
CA VAL A 103 42.86 4.73 85.00
C VAL A 103 42.80 6.09 85.72
N ALA A 104 43.74 6.32 86.63
CA ALA A 104 43.82 7.56 87.42
C ALA A 104 44.62 8.69 86.73
N HIS A 105 45.30 8.38 85.62
CA HIS A 105 46.11 9.32 84.84
C HIS A 105 46.02 8.97 83.35
N TYR A 106 45.90 10.00 82.50
CA TYR A 106 45.86 9.85 81.05
C TYR A 106 46.92 10.73 80.39
N THR A 107 47.77 10.15 79.55
CA THR A 107 48.65 10.95 78.71
C THR A 107 47.86 11.56 77.54
N PRO A 108 48.33 12.66 76.92
CA PRO A 108 47.66 13.23 75.74
C PRO A 108 47.48 12.24 74.59
N ILE A 109 48.42 11.29 74.42
CA ILE A 109 48.30 10.24 73.41
C ILE A 109 47.22 9.22 73.77
N ASP A 110 47.05 8.89 75.07
CA ASP A 110 45.99 7.98 75.53
C ASP A 110 44.60 8.58 75.29
N LEU A 111 44.44 9.89 75.52
CA LEU A 111 43.18 10.59 75.27
C LEU A 111 42.82 10.59 73.78
N VAL A 112 43.79 10.88 72.91
CA VAL A 112 43.59 10.81 71.45
C VAL A 112 43.32 9.37 71.00
N HIS A 113 44.02 8.40 71.56
CA HIS A 113 43.86 6.99 71.23
C HIS A 113 42.46 6.50 71.64
N LYS A 114 42.03 6.75 72.87
CA LYS A 114 40.69 6.39 73.37
C LYS A 114 39.58 7.11 72.59
N TYR A 115 39.78 8.37 72.21
CA TYR A 115 38.83 9.11 71.39
C TYR A 115 38.73 8.58 69.95
N LYS A 116 39.85 8.16 69.35
CA LYS A 116 39.91 7.75 67.94
C LYS A 116 39.63 6.26 67.70
N TYR A 117 40.13 5.39 68.58
CA TYR A 117 40.16 3.95 68.39
C TYR A 117 39.27 3.17 69.36
N MET A 118 38.74 3.82 70.42
CA MET A 118 37.76 3.22 71.35
C MET A 118 38.27 1.90 71.99
N ASP A 119 39.41 2.00 72.67
CA ASP A 119 40.26 0.88 73.11
C ASP A 119 39.74 0.08 74.34
N ASP A 120 38.43 0.09 74.58
CA ASP A 120 37.77 -0.68 75.64
C ASP A 120 36.46 -1.21 75.05
N GLU A 121 36.30 -2.54 74.96
CA GLU A 121 35.26 -3.23 74.16
C GLU A 121 33.81 -2.80 74.46
N PHE A 122 33.61 -2.03 75.52
CA PHE A 122 32.30 -1.67 76.04
C PHE A 122 32.11 -0.17 76.32
N ASN A 123 33.09 0.73 76.12
CA ASN A 123 32.96 2.14 76.47
C ASN A 123 33.28 3.09 75.31
N THR A 124 32.34 4.01 74.98
CA THR A 124 32.61 5.11 74.05
C THR A 124 33.01 6.36 74.82
N TYR A 125 34.21 6.88 74.53
CA TYR A 125 34.79 8.03 75.22
C TYR A 125 34.55 9.34 74.47
N PHE A 126 34.06 10.33 75.20
CA PHE A 126 33.89 11.70 74.73
C PHE A 126 34.67 12.64 75.66
N ILE A 127 35.36 13.62 75.08
CA ILE A 127 36.21 14.55 75.81
C ILE A 127 35.75 15.97 75.48
N SER A 128 35.65 16.82 76.49
CA SER A 128 35.32 18.23 76.31
C SER A 128 36.08 19.09 77.32
N PRO A 129 36.49 20.32 76.96
CA PRO A 129 37.20 21.21 77.87
C PRO A 129 36.25 21.86 78.89
N PHE A 130 36.78 22.18 80.07
CA PHE A 130 36.11 22.97 81.12
C PHE A 130 37.15 23.84 81.84
N GLU A 131 37.19 25.14 81.51
CA GLU A 131 38.22 26.08 81.99
C GLU A 131 39.65 25.56 81.74
N GLU A 132 40.47 25.42 82.79
CA GLU A 132 41.82 24.82 82.72
C GLU A 132 41.80 23.28 82.79
N TYR A 133 40.63 22.68 83.02
CA TYR A 133 40.44 21.24 83.15
C TYR A 133 39.83 20.64 81.88
N SER A 134 39.87 19.32 81.76
CA SER A 134 39.13 18.57 80.73
C SER A 134 38.32 17.48 81.41
N TYR A 135 37.12 17.20 80.92
CA TYR A 135 36.34 16.06 81.44
C TYR A 135 36.13 15.01 80.35
N LEU A 136 36.25 13.77 80.79
CA LEU A 136 36.10 12.55 80.02
C LEU A 136 34.78 11.90 80.42
N ILE A 137 33.86 11.74 79.49
CA ILE A 137 32.62 10.99 79.68
C ILE A 137 32.74 9.65 78.96
N GLY A 138 32.56 8.56 79.71
CA GLY A 138 32.48 7.22 79.17
C GLY A 138 31.04 6.74 79.16
N VAL A 139 30.56 6.31 77.99
CA VAL A 139 29.22 5.74 77.82
C VAL A 139 29.34 4.22 77.62
N PRO A 140 29.02 3.40 78.63
CA PRO A 140 29.03 1.95 78.52
C PRO A 140 27.96 1.45 77.54
N PHE A 141 28.29 0.40 76.77
CA PHE A 141 27.45 -0.24 75.74
C PHE A 141 26.81 0.75 74.75
N SER A 142 27.49 1.86 74.49
CA SER A 142 27.06 2.83 73.50
C SER A 142 26.92 2.14 72.13
N GLN A 143 25.73 2.26 71.52
CA GLN A 143 25.53 1.82 70.13
C GLN A 143 26.20 2.78 69.13
N GLU A 144 26.82 3.86 69.60
CA GLU A 144 27.50 4.84 68.77
C GLU A 144 28.94 4.39 68.48
N ARG A 145 29.23 4.13 67.20
CA ARG A 145 30.60 3.88 66.70
C ARG A 145 31.08 5.08 65.88
N ARG A 146 32.33 5.49 66.07
CA ARG A 146 32.96 6.55 65.26
C ARG A 146 33.63 5.95 64.03
N PHE A 147 33.30 6.49 62.85
CA PHE A 147 33.97 6.17 61.59
C PHE A 147 34.65 7.41 61.01
N PHE A 148 35.88 7.26 60.54
CA PHE A 148 36.64 8.31 59.85
C PHE A 148 36.64 8.02 58.34
N ILE A 149 36.05 8.92 57.55
CA ILE A 149 36.07 8.84 56.08
C ILE A 149 37.24 9.68 55.57
N MET A 150 38.21 9.03 54.91
CA MET A 150 39.20 9.72 54.09
C MET A 150 38.82 9.55 52.62
N LEU A 151 38.32 10.64 52.03
CA LEU A 151 38.03 10.73 50.60
C LEU A 151 39.28 11.19 49.87
N ASP A 152 39.88 10.30 49.10
CA ASP A 152 40.89 10.66 48.10
C ASP A 152 40.19 10.88 46.74
N PRO A 153 40.06 12.12 46.25
CA PRO A 153 39.36 12.42 44.99
C PRO A 153 39.92 11.64 43.80
N ASP A 154 41.23 11.38 43.77
CA ASP A 154 41.88 10.70 42.65
C ASP A 154 41.50 9.21 42.59
N SER A 155 41.31 8.60 43.76
CA SER A 155 40.87 7.21 43.88
C SER A 155 39.43 6.97 43.41
N LEU A 156 38.59 8.01 43.38
CA LEU A 156 37.20 7.95 42.94
C LEU A 156 37.01 8.37 41.49
N LEU A 157 37.61 9.50 41.09
CA LEU A 157 37.36 10.11 39.79
C LEU A 157 37.94 9.28 38.63
N GLN A 158 39.11 8.64 38.82
CA GLN A 158 39.73 7.84 37.76
C GLN A 158 38.94 6.56 37.38
N PRO A 159 38.54 5.68 38.32
CA PRO A 159 37.74 4.52 37.95
C PRO A 159 36.33 4.90 37.48
N ALA A 160 35.70 5.92 38.08
CA ALA A 160 34.38 6.39 37.67
C ALA A 160 34.36 6.91 36.22
N SER A 161 35.36 7.72 35.83
CA SER A 161 35.46 8.23 34.47
C SER A 161 35.70 7.12 33.43
N ARG A 162 36.52 6.10 33.76
CA ARG A 162 36.72 4.93 32.88
C ARG A 162 35.45 4.09 32.73
N ALA A 163 34.72 3.86 33.82
CA ALA A 163 33.45 3.14 33.79
C ALA A 163 32.40 3.89 32.96
N LEU A 164 32.30 5.21 33.14
CA LEU A 164 31.41 6.06 32.35
C LEU A 164 31.75 5.99 30.85
N LEU A 165 33.03 6.07 30.49
CA LEU A 165 33.46 5.92 29.10
C LEU A 165 33.10 4.55 28.53
N ALA A 166 33.26 3.47 29.30
CA ALA A 166 32.88 2.13 28.88
C ALA A 166 31.37 2.01 28.61
N VAL A 167 30.52 2.56 29.49
CA VAL A 167 29.06 2.61 29.30
C VAL A 167 28.70 3.36 28.02
N ILE A 168 29.28 4.55 27.80
CA ILE A 168 29.03 5.34 26.58
C ILE A 168 29.41 4.56 25.32
N VAL A 169 30.56 3.90 25.31
CA VAL A 169 31.00 3.10 24.17
C VAL A 169 30.04 1.93 23.90
N ILE A 170 29.61 1.22 24.95
CA ILE A 170 28.66 0.11 24.83
C ILE A 170 27.32 0.60 24.29
N ASP A 171 26.80 1.73 24.79
CA ASP A 171 25.55 2.31 24.33
C ASP A 171 25.61 2.74 22.85
N ILE A 172 26.75 3.30 22.40
CA ILE A 172 26.98 3.63 20.98
C ILE A 172 26.93 2.35 20.13
N ILE A 173 27.57 1.27 20.57
CA ILE A 173 27.57 -0.01 19.85
C ILE A 173 26.14 -0.56 19.76
N ILE A 174 25.40 -0.57 20.88
CA ILE A 174 24.02 -1.03 20.92
C ILE A 174 23.15 -0.19 19.97
N ALA A 175 23.28 1.14 20.02
CA ALA A 175 22.57 2.05 19.12
C ALA A 175 22.90 1.79 17.63
N ALA A 176 24.17 1.53 17.30
CA ALA A 176 24.59 1.21 15.94
C ALA A 176 23.97 -0.12 15.45
N VAL A 177 23.99 -1.16 16.29
CA VAL A 177 23.38 -2.48 15.98
C VAL A 177 21.88 -2.35 15.76
N ILE A 178 21.18 -1.62 16.64
CA ILE A 178 19.74 -1.35 16.50
C ILE A 178 19.46 -0.57 15.23
N GLY A 179 20.26 0.47 14.92
CA GLY A 179 20.12 1.26 13.70
C GLY A 179 20.28 0.41 12.43
N LEU A 180 21.25 -0.51 12.40
CA LEU A 180 21.45 -1.44 11.28
C LEU A 180 20.29 -2.44 11.14
N LEU A 181 19.79 -3.00 12.24
CA LEU A 181 18.61 -3.87 12.25
C LEU A 181 17.37 -3.13 11.76
N PHE A 182 17.15 -1.91 12.22
CA PHE A 182 16.02 -1.07 11.82
C PHE A 182 16.07 -0.72 10.33
N SER A 183 17.25 -0.38 9.82
CA SER A 183 17.48 -0.08 8.41
C SER A 183 17.12 -1.27 7.51
N THR A 184 17.51 -2.48 7.91
CA THR A 184 17.28 -3.70 7.12
C THR A 184 15.87 -4.27 7.27
N LEU A 185 15.28 -4.20 8.46
CA LEU A 185 13.96 -4.77 8.76
C LEU A 185 12.80 -3.86 8.33
N LEU A 186 12.97 -2.54 8.42
CA LEU A 186 11.90 -1.56 8.18
C LEU A 186 12.21 -0.62 7.02
N SER A 187 13.35 0.09 7.05
CA SER A 187 13.59 1.21 6.14
C SER A 187 13.72 0.76 4.68
N ARG A 188 14.51 -0.29 4.41
CA ARG A 188 14.73 -0.82 3.04
C ARG A 188 13.45 -1.36 2.38
N PRO A 189 12.63 -2.23 3.02
CA PRO A 189 11.37 -2.69 2.41
C PRO A 189 10.37 -1.56 2.14
N VAL A 190 10.25 -0.60 3.06
CA VAL A 190 9.33 0.55 2.89
C VAL A 190 9.76 1.44 1.73
N HIS A 191 11.06 1.75 1.61
CA HIS A 191 11.57 2.49 0.46
C HIS A 191 11.29 1.76 -0.86
N ALA A 192 11.46 0.43 -0.90
CA ALA A 192 11.16 -0.36 -2.09
C ALA A 192 9.66 -0.31 -2.46
N ILE A 193 8.75 -0.29 -1.47
CA ILE A 193 7.31 -0.11 -1.70
C ILE A 193 7.02 1.29 -2.28
N ILE A 194 7.60 2.34 -1.70
CA ILE A 194 7.42 3.73 -2.18
C ILE A 194 7.92 3.85 -3.62
N GLU A 195 9.10 3.31 -3.91
CA GLU A 195 9.67 3.31 -5.25
C GLU A 195 8.78 2.53 -6.24
N ARG A 196 8.22 1.39 -5.82
CA ARG A 196 7.28 0.63 -6.63
C ARG A 196 6.02 1.42 -6.95
N ILE A 197 5.44 2.11 -5.97
CA ILE A 197 4.28 2.99 -6.19
C ILE A 197 4.65 4.14 -7.14
N ALA A 198 5.86 4.71 -7.02
CA ALA A 198 6.34 5.75 -7.91
C ALA A 198 6.53 5.26 -9.36
N GLN A 199 6.97 4.01 -9.55
CA GLN A 199 7.04 3.35 -10.87
C GLN A 199 5.64 3.16 -11.48
N LEU A 200 4.68 2.65 -10.70
CA LEU A 200 3.29 2.50 -11.14
C LEU A 200 2.67 3.83 -11.58
N ARG A 201 2.93 4.91 -10.82
CA ARG A 201 2.49 6.28 -11.20
C ARG A 201 3.07 6.74 -12.54
N ARG A 202 4.30 6.30 -12.88
CA ARG A 202 4.96 6.58 -14.16
C ARG A 202 4.56 5.61 -15.27
N ARG A 203 3.54 4.77 -15.06
CA ARG A 203 3.08 3.71 -15.97
C ARG A 203 4.11 2.62 -16.27
N ASP A 204 5.07 2.42 -15.37
CA ASP A 204 5.98 1.28 -15.46
C ASP A 204 5.38 0.08 -14.71
N PHE A 205 4.72 -0.80 -15.46
CA PHE A 205 3.99 -1.96 -14.93
C PHE A 205 4.79 -3.27 -15.01
N ARG A 206 6.11 -3.22 -15.17
CA ARG A 206 6.94 -4.43 -15.27
C ARG A 206 6.87 -5.26 -13.99
N PRO A 207 6.74 -6.60 -14.06
CA PRO A 207 6.68 -7.44 -12.87
C PRO A 207 7.99 -7.35 -12.08
N SER A 208 7.89 -7.22 -10.76
CA SER A 208 9.05 -7.20 -9.87
C SER A 208 9.27 -8.59 -9.27
N PRO A 209 10.53 -9.07 -9.17
CA PRO A 209 10.80 -10.40 -8.63
C PRO A 209 10.26 -10.54 -7.19
N PRO A 210 9.77 -11.74 -6.81
CA PRO A 210 9.21 -11.96 -5.49
C PRO A 210 10.29 -11.79 -4.42
N ARG A 211 10.30 -10.64 -3.75
CA ARG A 211 11.15 -10.42 -2.58
C ARG A 211 10.48 -11.05 -1.36
N ARG A 212 11.04 -12.16 -0.85
CA ARG A 212 10.64 -12.75 0.43
C ARG A 212 10.91 -11.73 1.54
N THR A 213 9.91 -10.95 1.91
CA THR A 213 10.04 -9.77 2.80
C THR A 213 9.13 -9.90 4.02
N GLY A 214 9.10 -11.08 4.66
CA GLY A 214 8.44 -11.28 5.95
C GLY A 214 7.02 -10.68 6.01
N ILE A 215 6.82 -9.72 6.91
CA ILE A 215 5.53 -9.03 7.13
C ILE A 215 5.03 -8.21 5.92
N TYR A 216 5.91 -7.86 4.98
CA TYR A 216 5.58 -7.07 3.78
C TYR A 216 5.24 -7.95 2.57
N ALA A 217 5.39 -9.27 2.67
CA ALA A 217 5.18 -10.18 1.54
C ALA A 217 3.79 -10.00 0.90
N SER A 218 2.74 -9.83 1.70
CA SER A 218 1.38 -9.59 1.20
C SER A 218 1.24 -8.24 0.48
N VAL A 219 1.94 -7.20 0.94
CA VAL A 219 1.92 -5.88 0.29
C VAL A 219 2.60 -5.96 -1.08
N PHE A 220 3.76 -6.63 -1.17
CA PHE A 220 4.43 -6.83 -2.46
C PHE A 220 3.60 -7.70 -3.41
N HIS A 221 2.90 -8.72 -2.91
CA HIS A 221 1.99 -9.53 -3.72
C HIS A 221 0.86 -8.67 -4.30
N ASN A 222 0.14 -7.93 -3.45
CA ASN A 222 -0.93 -7.03 -3.89
C ASN A 222 -0.43 -5.97 -4.88
N LEU A 223 0.77 -5.42 -4.68
CA LEU A 223 1.37 -4.46 -5.62
C LEU A 223 1.69 -5.09 -6.98
N ASN A 224 2.09 -6.36 -7.00
CA ASN A 224 2.31 -7.09 -8.23
C ASN A 224 0.99 -7.41 -8.95
N ASP A 225 -0.06 -7.79 -8.22
CA ASP A 225 -1.40 -8.02 -8.81
C ASP A 225 -1.98 -6.74 -9.41
N VAL A 226 -1.83 -5.61 -8.72
CA VAL A 226 -2.20 -4.29 -9.24
C VAL A 226 -1.36 -3.93 -10.46
N SER A 227 -0.06 -4.20 -10.44
CA SER A 227 0.81 -3.97 -11.60
C SER A 227 0.36 -4.78 -12.82
N GLU A 228 -0.03 -6.04 -12.62
CA GLU A 228 -0.50 -6.91 -13.70
C GLU A 228 -1.84 -6.43 -14.25
N THR A 229 -2.78 -6.08 -13.37
CA THR A 229 -4.10 -5.55 -13.75
C THR A 229 -3.95 -4.25 -14.55
N LEU A 230 -3.10 -3.32 -14.08
CA LEU A 230 -2.83 -2.07 -14.79
C LEU A 230 -2.14 -2.30 -16.14
N ARG A 231 -1.25 -3.29 -16.23
CA ARG A 231 -0.60 -3.68 -17.49
C ARG A 231 -1.62 -4.17 -18.51
N GLN A 232 -2.54 -5.04 -18.11
CA GLN A 232 -3.59 -5.57 -18.97
C GLN A 232 -4.51 -4.45 -19.47
N HIS A 233 -4.95 -3.56 -18.58
CA HIS A 233 -5.76 -2.41 -18.98
C HIS A 233 -5.01 -1.43 -19.91
N GLU A 234 -3.72 -1.19 -19.70
CA GLU A 234 -2.94 -0.33 -20.61
C GLU A 234 -2.79 -0.98 -22.00
N GLN A 235 -2.61 -2.30 -22.06
CA GLN A 235 -2.57 -3.03 -23.33
C GLN A 235 -3.91 -2.96 -24.07
N GLU A 236 -5.02 -3.19 -23.36
CA GLU A 236 -6.37 -3.08 -23.91
C GLU A 236 -6.65 -1.64 -24.40
N ARG A 237 -6.28 -0.63 -23.60
CA ARG A 237 -6.39 0.79 -23.97
C ARG A 237 -5.62 1.10 -25.24
N LEU A 238 -4.36 0.65 -25.35
CA LEU A 238 -3.53 0.85 -26.54
C LEU A 238 -4.10 0.14 -27.76
N GLN A 239 -4.66 -1.06 -27.59
CA GLN A 239 -5.33 -1.78 -28.68
C GLN A 239 -6.58 -1.03 -29.16
N LEU A 240 -7.42 -0.54 -28.24
CA LEU A 240 -8.58 0.28 -28.56
C LEU A 240 -8.17 1.59 -29.25
N GLU A 241 -7.10 2.24 -28.82
CA GLU A 241 -6.56 3.44 -29.47
C GLU A 241 -6.08 3.17 -30.89
N ARG A 242 -5.38 2.04 -31.13
CA ARG A 242 -4.95 1.63 -32.47
C ARG A 242 -6.15 1.38 -33.38
N LEU A 243 -7.11 0.57 -32.93
CA LEU A 243 -8.34 0.28 -33.68
C LEU A 243 -9.12 1.56 -33.99
N ARG A 244 -9.18 2.52 -33.06
CA ARG A 244 -9.81 3.82 -33.28
C ARG A 244 -9.08 4.65 -34.34
N ASN A 245 -7.75 4.66 -34.32
CA ASN A 245 -6.96 5.44 -35.28
C ASN A 245 -7.02 4.80 -36.68
N GLU A 246 -6.93 3.48 -36.78
CA GLU A 246 -7.15 2.73 -38.03
C GLU A 246 -8.53 3.00 -38.59
N TRP A 247 -9.55 3.01 -37.72
CA TRP A 247 -10.92 3.34 -38.10
C TRP A 247 -11.06 4.74 -38.70
N ILE A 248 -10.53 5.77 -38.03
CA ILE A 248 -10.58 7.15 -38.53
C ILE A 248 -9.79 7.28 -39.85
N GLY A 249 -8.67 6.58 -39.97
CA GLY A 249 -7.86 6.55 -41.20
C GLY A 249 -8.63 5.98 -42.39
N ASN A 250 -9.25 4.81 -42.21
CA ASN A 250 -10.04 4.15 -43.26
C ASN A 250 -11.26 4.97 -43.66
N LEU A 251 -11.99 5.52 -42.68
CA LEU A 251 -13.12 6.41 -42.95
C LEU A 251 -12.70 7.64 -43.76
N SER A 252 -11.58 8.26 -43.40
CA SER A 252 -11.07 9.44 -44.12
C SER A 252 -10.69 9.10 -45.57
N HIS A 253 -10.11 7.92 -45.79
CA HIS A 253 -9.78 7.45 -47.13
C HIS A 253 -11.04 7.23 -47.99
N ASP A 254 -12.03 6.52 -47.46
CA ASP A 254 -13.26 6.18 -48.18
C ASP A 254 -14.16 7.38 -48.47
N LEU A 255 -14.04 8.47 -47.70
CA LEU A 255 -14.67 9.76 -47.98
C LEU A 255 -13.90 10.60 -49.01
N LYS A 256 -12.56 10.51 -49.02
CA LYS A 256 -11.72 11.30 -49.94
C LYS A 256 -11.90 10.89 -51.40
N THR A 257 -12.03 9.59 -51.68
CA THR A 257 -12.22 9.07 -53.05
C THR A 257 -13.48 9.61 -53.76
N PRO A 258 -14.70 9.48 -53.20
CA PRO A 258 -15.90 10.04 -53.83
C PRO A 258 -15.84 11.57 -53.90
N LEU A 259 -15.28 12.25 -52.89
CA LEU A 259 -15.13 13.70 -52.91
C LEU A 259 -14.22 14.17 -54.06
N ALA A 260 -13.08 13.50 -54.28
CA ALA A 260 -12.19 13.80 -55.40
C ALA A 260 -12.87 13.54 -56.76
N SER A 261 -13.70 12.49 -56.86
CA SER A 261 -14.50 12.22 -58.05
C SER A 261 -15.52 13.33 -58.30
N ILE A 262 -16.27 13.75 -57.28
CA ILE A 262 -17.23 14.86 -57.37
C ILE A 262 -16.52 16.14 -57.84
N GLN A 263 -15.37 16.46 -57.25
CA GLN A 263 -14.57 17.64 -57.63
C GLN A 263 -14.10 17.55 -59.08
N GLY A 264 -13.50 16.43 -59.49
CA GLY A 264 -13.00 16.26 -60.86
C GLY A 264 -14.10 16.34 -61.92
N TYR A 265 -15.25 15.67 -61.70
CA TYR A 265 -16.38 15.76 -62.64
C TYR A 265 -17.05 17.15 -62.63
N ALA A 266 -17.05 17.85 -61.50
CA ALA A 266 -17.52 19.23 -61.43
C ALA A 266 -16.58 20.20 -62.17
N GLU A 267 -15.26 19.98 -62.12
CA GLU A 267 -14.28 20.72 -62.92
C GLU A 267 -14.48 20.46 -64.42
N LEU A 268 -14.70 19.20 -64.82
CA LEU A 268 -15.00 18.84 -66.21
C LEU A 268 -16.29 19.53 -66.70
N LEU A 269 -17.34 19.60 -65.87
CA LEU A 269 -18.60 20.29 -66.20
C LEU A 269 -18.44 21.78 -66.47
N ASN A 270 -17.44 22.43 -65.84
CA ASN A 270 -17.12 23.85 -66.02
C ASN A 270 -16.26 24.12 -67.26
N GLY A 271 -15.82 23.10 -68.00
CA GLY A 271 -15.07 23.26 -69.24
C GLY A 271 -15.92 23.82 -70.40
N ASP A 272 -15.29 24.59 -71.28
CA ASP A 272 -15.96 25.27 -72.40
C ASP A 272 -16.45 24.30 -73.51
N GLU A 273 -15.84 23.11 -73.65
CA GLU A 273 -16.13 22.12 -74.70
C GLU A 273 -16.77 20.82 -74.16
N VAL A 274 -17.95 20.91 -73.53
CA VAL A 274 -18.69 19.72 -73.04
C VAL A 274 -20.04 19.58 -73.77
N SER A 275 -20.25 18.45 -74.43
CA SER A 275 -21.52 18.14 -75.09
C SER A 275 -22.66 17.95 -74.08
N ALA A 276 -23.92 18.08 -74.52
CA ALA A 276 -25.08 17.87 -73.63
C ALA A 276 -25.12 16.45 -73.03
N ALA A 277 -24.66 15.44 -73.78
CA ALA A 277 -24.62 14.05 -73.33
C ALA A 277 -23.55 13.83 -72.25
N GLU A 278 -22.33 14.37 -72.43
CA GLU A 278 -21.26 14.33 -71.42
C GLU A 278 -21.66 15.09 -70.17
N ARG A 279 -22.35 16.23 -70.32
CA ARG A 279 -22.87 17.02 -69.19
C ARG A 279 -23.83 16.21 -68.33
N ALA A 280 -24.73 15.45 -68.96
CA ALA A 280 -25.66 14.57 -68.27
C ALA A 280 -24.94 13.39 -67.57
N ASP A 281 -23.94 12.78 -68.22
CA ASP A 281 -23.17 11.69 -67.62
C ASP A 281 -22.36 12.17 -66.41
N TYR A 282 -21.64 13.31 -66.53
CA TYR A 282 -20.87 13.89 -65.42
C TYR A 282 -21.76 14.27 -64.24
N ALA A 283 -22.92 14.89 -64.49
CA ALA A 283 -23.91 15.18 -63.45
C ALA A 283 -24.42 13.90 -62.78
N GLY A 284 -24.67 12.85 -63.56
CA GLY A 284 -25.03 11.53 -63.04
C GLY A 284 -23.94 10.91 -62.18
N VAL A 285 -22.65 11.07 -62.52
CA VAL A 285 -21.55 10.60 -61.68
C VAL A 285 -21.51 11.36 -60.35
N ILE A 286 -21.64 12.69 -60.38
CA ILE A 286 -21.66 13.52 -59.17
C ILE A 286 -22.81 13.11 -58.25
N GLU A 287 -24.00 12.90 -58.80
CA GLU A 287 -25.18 12.45 -58.04
C GLU A 287 -24.91 11.07 -57.39
N ARG A 288 -24.45 10.08 -58.16
CA ARG A 288 -24.12 8.75 -57.65
C ARG A 288 -23.09 8.79 -56.53
N GLN A 289 -22.02 9.59 -56.67
CA GLN A 289 -20.99 9.73 -55.63
C GLN A 289 -21.51 10.47 -54.39
N SER A 290 -22.42 11.44 -54.56
CA SER A 290 -23.02 12.18 -53.45
C SER A 290 -23.97 11.29 -52.63
N ILE A 291 -24.79 10.48 -53.30
CA ILE A 291 -25.65 9.47 -52.66
C ILE A 291 -24.79 8.46 -51.91
N TYR A 292 -23.74 7.92 -52.54
CA TYR A 292 -22.80 7.01 -51.88
C TYR A 292 -22.19 7.61 -50.59
N MET A 293 -21.78 8.88 -50.63
CA MET A 293 -21.21 9.56 -49.47
C MET A 293 -22.24 9.77 -48.35
N LYS A 294 -23.51 10.04 -48.70
CA LYS A 294 -24.63 10.10 -47.74
C LYS A 294 -24.84 8.76 -47.05
N ASP A 295 -24.90 7.67 -47.81
CA ASP A 295 -25.13 6.32 -47.26
C ASP A 295 -23.99 5.92 -46.30
N LEU A 296 -22.75 6.28 -46.63
CA LEU A 296 -21.58 6.05 -45.78
C LEU A 296 -21.66 6.82 -44.45
N LEU A 297 -22.14 8.07 -44.48
CA LEU A 297 -22.39 8.87 -43.27
C LEU A 297 -23.53 8.31 -42.42
N GLU A 298 -24.58 7.76 -43.05
CA GLU A 298 -25.68 7.10 -42.35
C GLU A 298 -25.23 5.80 -41.69
N ASP A 299 -24.45 4.96 -42.39
CA ASP A 299 -23.81 3.77 -41.83
C ASP A 299 -22.95 4.11 -40.59
N LEU A 300 -22.17 5.19 -40.68
CA LEU A 300 -21.35 5.70 -39.58
C LEU A 300 -22.20 6.11 -38.38
N ASN A 301 -23.23 6.92 -38.60
CA ASN A 301 -24.13 7.38 -37.54
C ASN A 301 -24.85 6.21 -36.87
N LEU A 302 -25.36 5.26 -37.66
CA LEU A 302 -26.02 4.07 -37.15
C LEU A 302 -25.06 3.24 -36.28
N THR A 303 -23.83 3.03 -36.76
CA THR A 303 -22.79 2.32 -36.01
C THR A 303 -22.51 2.98 -34.66
N MET A 304 -22.41 4.31 -34.62
CA MET A 304 -22.18 5.06 -33.38
C MET A 304 -23.34 4.92 -32.39
N ARG A 305 -24.59 4.96 -32.88
CA ARG A 305 -25.78 4.79 -32.04
C ARG A 305 -25.89 3.38 -31.48
N LEU A 306 -25.67 2.34 -32.30
CA LEU A 306 -25.68 0.94 -31.86
C LEU A 306 -24.63 0.66 -30.78
N ARG A 307 -23.42 1.25 -30.87
CA ARG A 307 -22.37 1.10 -29.84
C ARG A 307 -22.74 1.69 -28.49
N SER A 308 -23.48 2.80 -28.49
CA SER A 308 -23.86 3.48 -27.27
C SER A 308 -24.97 2.77 -26.48
N GLN A 309 -25.54 1.67 -27.02
CA GLN A 309 -26.77 1.01 -26.53
C GLN A 309 -27.97 1.97 -26.36
N ASN A 310 -27.89 3.20 -26.89
CA ASN A 310 -28.91 4.24 -26.78
C ASN A 310 -29.83 4.29 -28.00
N LEU A 311 -29.94 3.22 -28.80
CA LEU A 311 -30.87 3.18 -29.92
C LEU A 311 -32.18 2.53 -29.43
N PRO A 312 -33.25 3.29 -29.13
CA PRO A 312 -34.55 2.71 -28.86
C PRO A 312 -35.07 2.03 -30.13
N LEU A 313 -35.15 0.69 -30.12
CA LEU A 313 -35.73 -0.08 -31.22
C LEU A 313 -37.24 0.14 -31.28
N GLN A 314 -37.76 0.39 -32.48
CA GLN A 314 -39.20 0.46 -32.71
C GLN A 314 -39.70 -0.93 -33.10
N LEU A 315 -39.94 -1.77 -32.09
CA LEU A 315 -40.35 -3.16 -32.30
C LEU A 315 -41.81 -3.26 -32.74
N GLU A 316 -42.04 -3.93 -33.86
CA GLU A 316 -43.35 -4.32 -34.37
C GLU A 316 -43.41 -5.83 -34.65
N ASP A 317 -44.58 -6.44 -34.41
CA ASP A 317 -44.79 -7.87 -34.65
C ASP A 317 -44.79 -8.14 -36.16
N THR A 318 -43.69 -8.69 -36.64
CA THR A 318 -43.42 -8.88 -38.06
C THR A 318 -43.48 -10.35 -38.44
N ARG A 319 -44.25 -10.69 -39.48
CA ARG A 319 -44.24 -12.04 -40.07
C ARG A 319 -42.93 -12.26 -40.82
N LEU A 320 -41.99 -13.00 -40.23
CA LEU A 320 -40.61 -13.06 -40.71
C LEU A 320 -40.51 -13.63 -42.13
N GLU A 321 -41.27 -14.68 -42.44
CA GLU A 321 -41.25 -15.30 -43.76
C GLU A 321 -41.75 -14.35 -44.85
N ALA A 322 -42.90 -13.69 -44.63
CA ALA A 322 -43.45 -12.72 -45.57
C ALA A 322 -42.50 -11.53 -45.77
N PHE A 323 -41.96 -10.99 -44.68
CA PHE A 323 -41.00 -9.89 -44.70
C PHE A 323 -39.71 -10.24 -45.47
N THR A 324 -39.17 -11.44 -45.27
CA THR A 324 -37.94 -11.89 -45.93
C THR A 324 -38.22 -12.20 -47.42
N ARG A 325 -39.40 -12.75 -47.73
CA ARG A 325 -39.84 -12.96 -49.11
C ARG A 325 -39.98 -11.64 -49.88
N GLU A 326 -40.59 -10.62 -49.28
CA GLU A 326 -40.66 -9.26 -49.84
C GLU A 326 -39.25 -8.71 -50.14
N LEU A 327 -38.31 -8.91 -49.20
CA LEU A 327 -36.93 -8.45 -49.36
C LEU A 327 -36.21 -9.15 -50.51
N VAL A 328 -36.39 -10.47 -50.66
CA VAL A 328 -35.81 -11.21 -51.80
C VAL A 328 -36.39 -10.72 -53.13
N ILE A 329 -37.69 -10.43 -53.18
CA ILE A 329 -38.34 -9.85 -54.37
C ILE A 329 -37.77 -8.46 -54.68
N ASP A 330 -37.60 -7.60 -53.66
CA ASP A 330 -36.98 -6.28 -53.83
C ASP A 330 -35.57 -6.39 -54.44
N VAL A 331 -34.76 -7.35 -53.98
CA VAL A 331 -33.40 -7.59 -54.50
C VAL A 331 -33.43 -8.09 -55.95
N LEU A 332 -34.33 -9.00 -56.30
CA LEU A 332 -34.48 -9.50 -57.67
C LEU A 332 -34.95 -8.43 -58.66
N ASN A 333 -35.66 -7.41 -58.18
CA ASN A 333 -36.09 -6.29 -59.00
C ASN A 333 -34.97 -5.25 -59.24
N ASP A 334 -33.87 -5.30 -58.49
CA ASP A 334 -32.72 -4.41 -58.71
C ASP A 334 -32.00 -4.80 -60.01
N PRO A 335 -31.84 -3.87 -60.99
CA PRO A 335 -31.14 -4.13 -62.25
C PRO A 335 -29.74 -4.74 -62.09
N GLN A 336 -29.06 -4.51 -60.96
CA GLN A 336 -27.72 -5.05 -60.69
C GLN A 336 -27.74 -6.56 -60.40
N PHE A 337 -28.87 -7.11 -59.96
CA PHE A 337 -28.99 -8.51 -59.54
C PHE A 337 -30.00 -9.31 -60.37
N GLN A 338 -30.57 -8.74 -61.44
CA GLN A 338 -31.57 -9.39 -62.30
C GLN A 338 -31.12 -10.73 -62.89
N GLU A 339 -29.83 -10.90 -63.17
CA GLU A 339 -29.27 -12.14 -63.75
C GLU A 339 -28.76 -13.12 -62.69
N ARG A 340 -28.92 -12.82 -61.39
CA ARG A 340 -28.45 -13.68 -60.30
C ARG A 340 -29.49 -14.72 -59.90
N ASP A 341 -29.02 -15.91 -59.57
CA ASP A 341 -29.88 -17.00 -59.08
C ASP A 341 -30.10 -16.89 -57.57
N ILE A 342 -31.34 -16.59 -57.17
CA ILE A 342 -31.74 -16.46 -55.77
C ILE A 342 -32.96 -17.34 -55.49
N ALA A 343 -32.79 -18.33 -54.60
CA ALA A 343 -33.86 -19.20 -54.14
C ALA A 343 -34.37 -18.77 -52.77
N PHE A 344 -35.70 -18.74 -52.58
CA PHE A 344 -36.32 -18.52 -51.28
C PHE A 344 -37.05 -19.78 -50.81
N VAL A 345 -36.77 -20.20 -49.57
CA VAL A 345 -37.40 -21.37 -48.92
C VAL A 345 -38.05 -20.92 -47.62
N GLY A 346 -39.38 -20.98 -47.55
CA GLY A 346 -40.15 -20.65 -46.35
C GLY A 346 -40.81 -21.88 -45.73
N GLU A 347 -40.54 -22.15 -44.46
CA GLU A 347 -41.11 -23.26 -43.69
C GLU A 347 -41.91 -22.77 -42.45
N ALA A 348 -42.12 -21.46 -42.31
CA ALA A 348 -42.65 -20.85 -41.09
C ALA A 348 -43.55 -19.63 -41.37
N PRO A 349 -44.70 -19.81 -42.06
CA PRO A 349 -45.51 -18.70 -42.56
C PRO A 349 -46.18 -17.87 -41.45
N GLU A 350 -46.41 -18.47 -40.28
CA GLU A 350 -47.07 -17.83 -39.13
C GLU A 350 -46.08 -17.28 -38.08
N LEU A 351 -44.77 -17.39 -38.31
CA LEU A 351 -43.76 -16.93 -37.37
C LEU A 351 -43.77 -15.40 -37.24
N LEU A 352 -44.20 -14.93 -36.07
CA LEU A 352 -44.14 -13.53 -35.66
C LEU A 352 -42.94 -13.29 -34.74
N LEU A 353 -42.15 -12.27 -35.06
CA LEU A 353 -41.07 -11.79 -34.19
C LEU A 353 -41.19 -10.28 -33.97
N PRO A 354 -40.90 -9.78 -32.75
CA PRO A 354 -40.83 -8.35 -32.49
C PRO A 354 -39.55 -7.78 -33.13
N LEU A 355 -39.70 -7.05 -34.24
CA LEU A 355 -38.58 -6.54 -35.04
C LEU A 355 -38.74 -5.05 -35.29
N ASP A 356 -37.63 -4.32 -35.30
CA ASP A 356 -37.57 -3.03 -35.99
C ASP A 356 -37.41 -3.33 -37.49
N ARG A 357 -38.52 -3.23 -38.24
CA ARG A 357 -38.56 -3.64 -39.65
C ARG A 357 -37.57 -2.86 -40.52
N HIS A 358 -37.34 -1.58 -40.22
CA HIS A 358 -36.40 -0.77 -40.99
C HIS A 358 -34.95 -1.22 -40.77
N LEU A 359 -34.55 -1.40 -39.52
CA LEU A 359 -33.19 -1.87 -39.20
C LEU A 359 -32.98 -3.31 -39.65
N MET A 360 -33.95 -4.20 -39.42
CA MET A 360 -33.83 -5.59 -39.83
C MET A 360 -33.77 -5.72 -41.36
N LYS A 361 -34.50 -4.88 -42.11
CA LYS A 361 -34.38 -4.83 -43.58
C LYS A 361 -32.95 -4.51 -44.01
N ARG A 362 -32.33 -3.51 -43.37
CA ARG A 362 -30.93 -3.15 -43.63
C ARG A 362 -29.97 -4.29 -43.30
N ALA A 363 -30.16 -4.98 -42.18
CA ALA A 363 -29.32 -6.11 -41.79
C ALA A 363 -29.39 -7.25 -42.83
N LEU A 364 -30.60 -7.66 -43.20
CA LEU A 364 -30.81 -8.74 -44.17
C LEU A 364 -30.32 -8.36 -45.57
N LEU A 365 -30.56 -7.13 -46.04
CA LEU A 365 -30.02 -6.64 -47.32
C LEU A 365 -28.50 -6.68 -47.32
N ASN A 366 -27.85 -6.24 -46.24
CA ASN A 366 -26.38 -6.31 -46.14
C ASN A 366 -25.85 -7.75 -46.24
N LEU A 367 -26.53 -8.73 -45.63
CA LEU A 367 -26.14 -10.13 -45.69
C LEU A 367 -26.39 -10.74 -47.10
N VAL A 368 -27.55 -10.47 -47.70
CA VAL A 368 -27.90 -10.97 -49.04
C VAL A 368 -27.01 -10.35 -50.11
N HIS A 369 -26.80 -9.03 -50.08
CA HIS A 369 -25.87 -8.36 -51.00
C HIS A 369 -24.45 -8.89 -50.83
N ASN A 370 -24.01 -9.18 -49.61
CA ASN A 370 -22.69 -9.77 -49.38
C ASN A 370 -22.58 -11.14 -50.08
N ALA A 371 -23.59 -12.00 -49.90
CA ALA A 371 -23.64 -13.29 -50.59
C ALA A 371 -23.58 -13.12 -52.12
N LEU A 372 -24.43 -12.26 -52.71
CA LEU A 372 -24.49 -12.06 -54.17
C LEU A 372 -23.22 -11.47 -54.77
N ILE A 373 -22.66 -10.45 -54.13
CA ILE A 373 -21.48 -9.75 -54.62
C ILE A 373 -20.25 -10.64 -54.48
N HIS A 374 -20.17 -11.44 -53.41
CA HIS A 374 -18.96 -12.19 -53.10
C HIS A 374 -18.99 -13.65 -53.52
N SER A 375 -20.12 -14.25 -53.85
CA SER A 375 -20.18 -15.67 -54.26
C SER A 375 -19.57 -15.94 -55.64
N GLY A 376 -19.52 -14.94 -56.53
CA GLY A 376 -19.06 -15.06 -57.92
C GLY A 376 -20.24 -15.04 -58.91
N GLU A 377 -20.02 -14.72 -60.18
CA GLU A 377 -21.11 -14.43 -61.15
C GLU A 377 -22.13 -15.56 -61.33
N GLN A 378 -21.67 -16.82 -61.29
CA GLN A 378 -22.50 -18.02 -61.52
C GLN A 378 -23.04 -18.68 -60.24
N ALA A 379 -22.73 -18.12 -59.08
CA ALA A 379 -23.08 -18.73 -57.80
C ALA A 379 -24.54 -18.46 -57.42
N SER A 380 -25.18 -19.46 -56.83
CA SER A 380 -26.56 -19.41 -56.36
C SER A 380 -26.61 -18.98 -54.89
N VAL A 381 -27.64 -18.20 -54.52
CA VAL A 381 -27.88 -17.78 -53.15
C VAL A 381 -29.22 -18.31 -52.67
N THR A 382 -29.24 -19.04 -51.57
CA THR A 382 -30.45 -19.55 -50.93
C THR A 382 -30.74 -18.79 -49.65
N VAL A 383 -31.95 -18.22 -49.55
CA VAL A 383 -32.48 -17.60 -48.33
C VAL A 383 -33.58 -18.49 -47.75
N ALA A 384 -33.36 -19.06 -46.57
CA ALA A 384 -34.28 -19.98 -45.93
C ALA A 384 -34.76 -19.46 -44.57
N VAL A 385 -36.07 -19.54 -44.31
CA VAL A 385 -36.69 -19.17 -43.03
C VAL A 385 -37.36 -20.38 -42.41
N SER A 386 -37.00 -20.68 -41.16
CA SER A 386 -37.57 -21.75 -40.34
C SER A 386 -38.03 -21.21 -38.99
N GLN A 387 -38.63 -22.04 -38.14
CA GLN A 387 -39.14 -21.64 -36.81
C GLN A 387 -38.06 -21.11 -35.85
N THR A 388 -36.79 -21.49 -36.03
CA THR A 388 -35.71 -21.18 -35.09
C THR A 388 -34.55 -20.39 -35.69
N LYS A 389 -34.50 -20.28 -37.02
CA LYS A 389 -33.38 -19.64 -37.72
C LYS A 389 -33.76 -19.12 -39.10
N LEU A 390 -33.04 -18.07 -39.51
CA LEU A 390 -32.95 -17.58 -40.89
C LEU A 390 -31.55 -17.89 -41.40
N VAL A 391 -31.44 -18.46 -42.59
CA VAL A 391 -30.18 -18.88 -43.21
C VAL A 391 -30.04 -18.19 -44.56
N ILE A 392 -28.86 -17.62 -44.82
CA ILE A 392 -28.45 -17.10 -46.13
C ILE A 392 -27.20 -17.89 -46.51
N ALA A 393 -27.29 -18.71 -47.55
CA ALA A 393 -26.22 -19.58 -48.00
C ALA A 393 -25.88 -19.30 -49.47
N ASP A 394 -24.60 -19.19 -49.79
CA ASP A 394 -24.08 -19.19 -51.16
C ASP A 394 -23.19 -20.42 -51.41
N ASP A 395 -23.07 -20.82 -52.67
CA ASP A 395 -22.19 -21.90 -53.15
C ASP A 395 -20.89 -21.38 -53.79
N GLY A 396 -20.50 -20.14 -53.44
CA GLY A 396 -19.42 -19.42 -54.08
C GLY A 396 -18.01 -19.76 -53.60
N ARG A 397 -17.10 -18.80 -53.75
CA ARG A 397 -15.66 -18.97 -53.41
C ARG A 397 -15.38 -19.31 -51.94
N GLY A 398 -16.30 -19.00 -51.02
CA GLY A 398 -16.10 -19.16 -49.58
C GLY A 398 -15.02 -18.25 -48.99
N ILE A 399 -14.77 -18.42 -47.69
CA ILE A 399 -13.93 -17.56 -46.85
C ILE A 399 -12.89 -18.44 -46.11
N PRO A 400 -11.59 -18.09 -46.17
CA PRO A 400 -10.56 -18.80 -45.42
C PRO A 400 -10.81 -18.80 -43.91
N GLU A 401 -10.44 -19.88 -43.23
CA GLU A 401 -10.63 -20.04 -41.78
C GLU A 401 -10.06 -18.89 -40.94
N THR A 402 -8.90 -18.38 -41.33
CA THR A 402 -8.22 -17.26 -40.68
C THR A 402 -8.97 -15.93 -40.79
N GLU A 403 -9.94 -15.82 -41.71
CA GLU A 403 -10.70 -14.60 -41.98
C GLU A 403 -12.13 -14.66 -41.43
N ARG A 404 -12.68 -15.85 -41.12
CA ARG A 404 -14.11 -16.05 -40.75
C ARG A 404 -14.56 -15.23 -39.55
N GLU A 405 -13.75 -15.10 -38.51
CA GLU A 405 -14.10 -14.31 -37.32
C GLU A 405 -14.00 -12.80 -37.60
N ARG A 406 -13.13 -12.43 -38.55
CA ARG A 406 -12.80 -11.05 -38.88
C ARG A 406 -13.80 -10.42 -39.84
N VAL A 407 -14.62 -11.20 -40.55
CA VAL A 407 -15.66 -10.67 -41.46
C VAL A 407 -16.70 -9.78 -40.77
N PHE A 408 -16.88 -9.93 -39.45
CA PHE A 408 -17.74 -9.06 -38.65
C PHE A 408 -16.95 -7.93 -37.96
N GLU A 409 -15.63 -7.86 -38.13
CA GLU A 409 -14.84 -6.69 -37.75
C GLU A 409 -15.17 -5.54 -38.71
N ARG A 410 -15.28 -4.33 -38.16
CA ARG A 410 -15.62 -3.16 -38.96
C ARG A 410 -14.46 -2.82 -39.89
N TYR A 411 -14.77 -2.45 -41.13
CA TYR A 411 -13.78 -2.06 -42.15
C TYR A 411 -12.82 -3.19 -42.53
N TYR A 412 -13.08 -4.42 -42.06
CA TYR A 412 -12.34 -5.57 -42.51
C TYR A 412 -12.75 -5.89 -43.94
N ARG A 413 -11.74 -6.03 -44.80
CA ARG A 413 -11.87 -6.43 -46.19
C ARG A 413 -11.00 -7.66 -46.39
N GLY A 414 -11.62 -8.77 -46.77
CA GLY A 414 -10.92 -10.02 -47.03
C GLY A 414 -9.92 -9.86 -48.18
N SER A 415 -8.91 -10.71 -48.20
CA SER A 415 -7.78 -10.67 -49.13
C SER A 415 -8.19 -10.67 -50.63
N HIS A 416 -9.38 -11.21 -50.95
CA HIS A 416 -9.92 -11.31 -52.31
C HIS A 416 -10.98 -10.25 -52.67
N THR A 417 -11.11 -9.18 -51.88
CA THR A 417 -12.16 -8.14 -52.07
C THR A 417 -11.63 -6.80 -52.59
N ALA A 418 -10.36 -6.74 -53.01
CA ALA A 418 -9.70 -5.51 -53.45
C ALA A 418 -10.36 -4.84 -54.66
N ALA A 419 -10.94 -5.62 -55.58
CA ALA A 419 -11.62 -5.13 -56.78
C ALA A 419 -13.08 -4.71 -56.55
N THR A 420 -13.70 -5.12 -55.43
CA THR A 420 -15.12 -4.87 -55.16
C THR A 420 -15.26 -3.59 -54.33
N ARG A 421 -16.06 -2.62 -54.79
CA ARG A 421 -16.38 -1.41 -54.01
C ARG A 421 -17.28 -1.77 -52.83
N GLY A 422 -16.81 -1.54 -51.60
CA GLY A 422 -17.58 -1.73 -50.37
C GLY A 422 -16.84 -1.17 -49.17
N THR A 423 -17.56 -0.59 -48.22
CA THR A 423 -17.03 0.11 -47.03
C THR A 423 -16.51 -0.84 -45.95
N GLY A 424 -16.73 -2.15 -46.08
CA GLY A 424 -16.43 -3.14 -45.03
C GLY A 424 -17.28 -2.98 -43.76
N LEU A 425 -18.35 -2.17 -43.81
CA LEU A 425 -19.26 -1.93 -42.69
C LEU A 425 -20.47 -2.85 -42.70
N GLY A 426 -20.91 -3.32 -43.87
CA GLY A 426 -22.21 -4.00 -44.04
C GLY A 426 -22.41 -5.21 -43.11
N MET A 427 -21.43 -6.12 -43.06
CA MET A 427 -21.48 -7.32 -42.20
C MET A 427 -21.47 -6.97 -40.71
N ALA A 428 -20.65 -5.99 -40.31
CA ALA A 428 -20.58 -5.54 -38.92
C ALA A 428 -21.89 -4.85 -38.47
N ILE A 429 -22.48 -4.01 -39.34
CA ILE A 429 -23.79 -3.39 -39.09
C ILE A 429 -24.88 -4.45 -39.00
N ALA A 430 -24.89 -5.44 -39.90
CA ALA A 430 -25.85 -6.53 -39.86
C ALA A 430 -25.78 -7.30 -38.53
N ARG A 431 -24.56 -7.66 -38.08
CA ARG A 431 -24.36 -8.28 -36.76
C ARG A 431 -24.88 -7.39 -35.65
N ASP A 432 -24.48 -6.12 -35.61
CA ASP A 432 -24.83 -5.21 -34.53
C ASP A 432 -26.36 -5.00 -34.44
N ILE A 433 -27.06 -4.96 -35.57
CA ILE A 433 -28.54 -4.90 -35.62
C ILE A 433 -29.14 -6.21 -35.08
N VAL A 434 -28.68 -7.37 -35.55
CA VAL A 434 -29.17 -8.68 -35.09
C VAL A 434 -28.99 -8.83 -33.58
N VAL A 435 -27.83 -8.45 -33.06
CA VAL A 435 -27.52 -8.48 -31.62
C VAL A 435 -28.40 -7.50 -30.84
N ALA A 436 -28.66 -6.29 -31.38
CA ALA A 436 -29.57 -5.33 -30.75
C ALA A 436 -30.99 -5.89 -30.58
N HIS A 437 -31.44 -6.79 -31.47
CA HIS A 437 -32.71 -7.50 -31.38
C HIS A 437 -32.69 -8.73 -30.46
N GLY A 438 -31.58 -8.98 -29.73
CA GLY A 438 -31.44 -10.14 -28.85
C GLY A 438 -31.22 -11.46 -29.59
N MET A 439 -30.83 -11.40 -30.87
CA MET A 439 -30.56 -12.58 -31.71
C MET A 439 -29.06 -12.83 -31.84
N THR A 440 -28.70 -14.00 -32.35
CA THR A 440 -27.31 -14.40 -32.60
C THR A 440 -27.09 -14.59 -34.09
N VAL A 441 -25.92 -14.19 -34.59
CA VAL A 441 -25.49 -14.47 -35.97
C VAL A 441 -24.21 -15.30 -35.95
N THR A 442 -24.16 -16.34 -36.77
CA THR A 442 -22.97 -17.19 -36.96
C THR A 442 -22.66 -17.31 -38.45
N LEU A 443 -21.39 -17.52 -38.78
CA LEU A 443 -20.93 -17.72 -40.14
C LEU A 443 -20.11 -19.01 -40.22
N GLU A 444 -20.46 -19.85 -41.19
CA GLU A 444 -19.74 -21.07 -41.56
C GLU A 444 -19.32 -20.94 -43.02
N SER A 445 -18.07 -21.28 -43.35
CA SER A 445 -17.58 -21.16 -44.73
C SER A 445 -16.38 -22.05 -45.00
N GLU A 446 -16.33 -22.61 -46.20
CA GLU A 446 -15.23 -23.41 -46.70
C GLU A 446 -14.84 -22.93 -48.10
N VAL A 447 -13.54 -22.77 -48.34
CA VAL A 447 -13.02 -22.26 -49.61
C VAL A 447 -13.42 -23.21 -50.74
N GLY A 448 -14.08 -22.66 -51.76
CA GLY A 448 -14.61 -23.40 -52.91
C GLY A 448 -15.94 -24.13 -52.67
N ARG A 449 -16.56 -24.00 -51.48
CA ARG A 449 -17.90 -24.54 -51.19
C ARG A 449 -18.94 -23.47 -50.86
N GLY A 450 -18.51 -22.25 -50.56
CA GLY A 450 -19.38 -21.11 -50.29
C GLY A 450 -19.45 -20.69 -48.82
N THR A 451 -20.43 -19.84 -48.50
CA THR A 451 -20.60 -19.23 -47.17
C THR A 451 -22.04 -19.39 -46.70
N THR A 452 -22.22 -19.73 -45.44
CA THR A 452 -23.53 -19.82 -44.79
C THR A 452 -23.57 -18.90 -43.58
N VAL A 453 -24.46 -17.91 -43.62
CA VAL A 453 -24.77 -17.03 -42.51
C VAL A 453 -26.08 -17.49 -41.88
N THR A 454 -26.07 -17.72 -40.57
CA THR A 454 -27.26 -18.15 -39.82
C THR A 454 -27.59 -17.14 -38.73
N VAL A 455 -28.81 -16.62 -38.75
CA VAL A 455 -29.40 -15.81 -37.68
C VAL A 455 -30.33 -16.70 -36.84
N ARG A 456 -30.13 -16.74 -35.52
CA ARG A 456 -30.94 -17.55 -34.58
C ARG A 456 -31.54 -16.67 -33.49
N TRP A 457 -32.76 -16.98 -33.09
CA TRP A 457 -33.47 -16.37 -31.95
C TRP A 457 -33.86 -17.43 -30.93
N ALA A 458 -34.05 -17.03 -29.68
CA ALA A 458 -34.55 -17.93 -28.64
C ALA A 458 -36.06 -18.13 -28.83
N GLY A 459 -36.53 -19.39 -28.80
CA GLY A 459 -37.94 -19.72 -29.03
C GLY A 459 -38.95 -19.10 -28.05
N SER A 460 -38.50 -18.44 -26.97
CA SER A 460 -39.34 -17.75 -25.99
C SER A 460 -39.85 -16.37 -26.44
N THR A 461 -39.47 -15.89 -27.62
CA THR A 461 -40.03 -14.64 -28.20
C THR A 461 -41.38 -14.86 -28.89
N LEU A 462 -41.83 -16.10 -29.02
CA LEU A 462 -43.19 -16.46 -29.44
C LEU A 462 -44.13 -16.34 -28.24
N ARG A 463 -44.88 -15.24 -28.11
CA ARG A 463 -46.07 -15.26 -27.24
C ARG A 463 -47.14 -16.13 -27.92
N PRO A 464 -47.75 -17.09 -27.22
CA PRO A 464 -48.91 -17.78 -27.75
C PRO A 464 -50.11 -16.83 -27.78
N GLY A 465 -50.75 -16.74 -28.96
CA GLY A 465 -52.18 -16.46 -29.18
C GLY A 465 -52.77 -15.22 -28.54
#